data_AF-A0A811ZKL8-F1
#
_entry.id   AF-A0A811ZKL8-F1
#
_cell.length_a   1.000
_cell.length_b   1.000
_cell.length_c   1.000
_cell.angle_alpha   90.00
_cell.angle_beta   90.00
_cell.angle_gamma   90.00
#
_symmetry.space_group_name_H-M   'P 1'
#
loop_
_entity.id
_entity.type
_entity.pdbx_description
1 polymer ?
#
loop_
_entity_poly.entity_id
_entity_poly.type
_entity_poly.pdbx_seq_one_letter_code
_entity_poly.pdbx_strand_id
1 'polypeptide(L)'
;MPCEVWHINDKITIVITDHPTQNPDLINAAFPLSRPTWDYNSAEGKERLRVYRQTLMAGLKAATRKPTNLAKVYDMRQGKDESPAAFLKRVIEAFRQYTPVNPEAPETKAAIIMVFVNQAAPDIKKKLQRVKRLGEKSLQDSVIVAERVCYNNRKSPEEQQTKLSDRQTRNLAKILLATTMDDPQERRRHLKKLASGTGKEDGPGPCRERPKLNKNQCKEEHHWVKSCPNKRSKAPAKILKMEDLDN
;
A
#
# COMPACT_ATOMS: atom_id res chain seq x y z
N MET A 1 16.08 -6.07 38.26
CA MET A 1 14.99 -6.33 37.30
C MET A 1 14.50 -4.99 36.74
N PRO A 2 13.91 -4.94 35.54
CA PRO A 2 13.45 -3.68 34.95
C PRO A 2 12.12 -3.25 35.59
N CYS A 3 12.06 -2.04 36.15
CA CYS A 3 10.82 -1.45 36.64
C CYS A 3 10.11 -0.74 35.48
N GLU A 4 8.83 -1.03 35.24
CA GLU A 4 8.01 -0.39 34.20
C GLU A 4 6.85 0.40 34.82
N VAL A 5 6.52 1.55 34.23
CA VAL A 5 5.45 2.45 34.71
C VAL A 5 4.24 2.35 33.79
N TRP A 6 3.10 2.00 34.38
CA TRP A 6 1.81 1.95 33.71
C TRP A 6 0.92 3.12 34.15
N HIS A 7 0.15 3.69 33.21
CA HIS A 7 -0.88 4.68 33.51
C HIS A 7 -2.24 3.97 33.61
N ILE A 8 -2.89 4.09 34.76
CA ILE A 8 -4.31 3.76 34.92
C ILE A 8 -5.00 5.05 35.38
N ASN A 9 -5.94 5.55 34.57
CA ASN A 9 -6.85 6.67 34.90
C ASN A 9 -6.17 7.91 35.50
N ASP A 10 -5.18 8.47 34.79
CA ASP A 10 -4.53 9.76 35.12
C ASP A 10 -3.85 9.85 36.51
N LYS A 11 -3.68 8.72 37.22
CA LYS A 11 -2.91 8.66 38.48
C LYS A 11 -1.53 8.05 38.25
N ILE A 12 -0.50 8.71 38.77
CA ILE A 12 0.87 8.19 38.83
C ILE A 12 0.85 6.97 39.77
N THR A 13 0.98 5.77 39.20
CA THR A 13 1.09 4.54 39.99
C THR A 13 2.54 4.07 39.93
N ILE A 14 3.19 4.00 41.09
CA ILE A 14 4.56 3.52 41.20
C ILE A 14 4.52 1.99 41.29
N VAL A 15 5.14 1.33 40.33
CA VAL A 15 5.23 -0.14 40.25
C VAL A 15 6.58 -0.53 40.87
N ILE A 16 6.55 -0.86 42.17
CA ILE A 16 7.75 -1.16 42.99
C ILE A 16 8.08 -2.66 42.91
N THR A 17 7.07 -3.48 42.66
CA THR A 17 7.09 -4.90 42.31
C THR A 17 6.12 -5.07 41.14
N ASP A 18 6.04 -6.23 40.45
CA ASP A 18 5.24 -6.44 39.21
C ASP A 18 3.73 -6.11 39.28
N HIS A 19 3.28 -5.48 40.37
CA HIS A 19 1.92 -5.10 40.70
C HIS A 19 1.88 -3.60 41.06
N PRO A 20 1.09 -2.78 40.35
CA PRO A 20 0.86 -1.39 40.73
C PRO A 20 0.26 -1.32 42.13
N THR A 21 0.89 -0.57 43.05
CA THR A 21 0.40 -0.43 44.43
C THR A 21 0.00 1.01 44.74
N GLN A 22 -1.09 1.18 45.47
CA GLN A 22 -1.53 2.46 46.05
C GLN A 22 -1.31 2.52 47.56
N ASN A 23 -0.66 1.49 48.14
CA ASN A 23 -0.40 1.45 49.58
C ASN A 23 0.64 2.54 49.94
N PRO A 24 0.28 3.52 50.79
CA PRO A 24 1.16 4.63 51.14
C PRO A 24 2.45 4.17 51.85
N ASP A 25 2.43 3.08 52.62
CA ASP A 25 3.60 2.61 53.34
C ASP A 25 4.65 2.02 52.39
N LEU A 26 4.20 1.26 51.39
CA LEU A 26 5.07 0.72 50.35
C LEU A 26 5.61 1.84 49.45
N ILE A 27 4.79 2.84 49.13
CA ILE A 27 5.21 4.03 48.38
C ILE A 27 6.27 4.81 49.16
N ASN A 28 6.03 5.10 50.44
CA ASN A 28 6.96 5.83 51.29
C ASN A 28 8.27 5.07 51.51
N ALA A 29 8.23 3.73 51.57
CA ALA A 29 9.43 2.90 51.69
C ALA A 29 10.31 2.94 50.43
N ALA A 30 9.72 3.02 49.23
CA ALA A 30 10.45 3.04 47.96
C ALA A 30 10.82 4.44 47.48
N PHE A 31 9.94 5.42 47.71
CA PHE A 31 10.08 6.81 47.28
C PHE A 31 9.71 7.77 48.41
N PRO A 32 10.52 7.84 49.48
CA PRO A 32 10.27 8.72 50.61
C PRO A 32 10.36 10.19 50.18
N LEU A 33 9.43 11.02 50.67
CA LEU A 33 9.42 12.47 50.40
C LEU A 33 10.40 13.24 51.32
N SER A 34 10.76 12.66 52.46
CA SER A 34 11.77 13.18 53.38
C SER A 34 13.08 12.39 53.25
N ARG A 35 14.18 12.98 53.72
CA ARG A 35 15.49 12.31 53.71
C ARG A 35 15.42 10.97 54.47
N PRO A 36 15.65 9.82 53.80
CA PRO A 36 15.62 8.53 54.46
C PRO A 36 16.91 8.27 55.25
N THR A 37 16.81 7.42 56.27
CA THR A 37 17.93 6.97 57.12
C THR A 37 18.60 5.70 56.58
N TRP A 38 18.64 5.52 55.25
CA TRP A 38 19.22 4.33 54.64
C TRP A 38 20.73 4.26 54.79
N ASP A 39 21.25 3.09 55.15
CA ASP A 39 22.69 2.81 55.09
C ASP A 39 23.09 2.36 53.67
N TYR A 40 23.70 3.27 52.91
CA TYR A 40 24.14 3.02 51.54
C TYR A 40 25.26 2.00 51.40
N ASN A 41 25.92 1.60 52.49
CA ASN A 41 26.97 0.58 52.45
C ASN A 41 26.40 -0.83 52.56
N SER A 42 25.27 -1.00 53.25
CA SER A 42 24.52 -2.25 53.34
C SER A 42 23.92 -2.69 51.99
N ALA A 43 23.70 -4.00 51.83
CA ALA A 43 23.02 -4.54 50.65
C ALA A 43 21.59 -3.99 50.52
N GLU A 44 20.88 -3.83 51.65
CA GLU A 44 19.52 -3.32 51.68
C GLU A 44 19.45 -1.85 51.24
N GLY A 45 20.32 -0.98 51.75
CA GLY A 45 20.34 0.44 51.36
C GLY A 45 20.77 0.66 49.91
N LYS A 46 21.66 -0.20 49.37
CA LYS A 46 21.98 -0.21 47.93
C LYS A 46 20.77 -0.55 47.06
N GLU A 47 19.97 -1.54 47.45
CA GLU A 47 18.76 -1.90 46.72
C GLU A 47 17.69 -0.80 46.83
N ARG A 48 17.48 -0.23 48.03
CA ARG A 48 16.56 0.91 48.20
C ARG A 48 16.97 2.11 47.35
N LEU A 49 18.26 2.43 47.28
CA LEU A 49 18.77 3.49 46.40
C LEU A 49 18.54 3.20 44.91
N ARG A 50 18.69 1.93 44.50
CA ARG A 50 18.41 1.50 43.13
C ARG A 50 16.94 1.70 42.77
N VAL A 51 16.02 1.23 43.63
CA VAL A 51 14.57 1.38 43.46
C VAL A 51 14.17 2.86 43.42
N TYR A 52 14.75 3.68 44.31
CA TYR A 52 14.52 5.13 44.33
C TYR A 52 14.90 5.80 43.01
N ARG A 53 16.11 5.51 42.49
CA ARG A 53 16.59 6.05 41.20
C ARG A 53 15.72 5.58 40.03
N GLN A 54 15.35 4.31 40.01
CA GLN A 54 14.45 3.77 38.98
C GLN A 54 13.10 4.48 39.02
N THR A 55 12.51 4.61 40.21
CA THR A 55 11.23 5.31 40.44
C THR A 55 11.30 6.78 40.02
N LEU A 56 12.39 7.49 40.34
CA LEU A 56 12.58 8.88 39.94
C LEU A 56 12.62 9.03 38.41
N MET A 57 13.40 8.19 37.73
CA MET A 57 13.49 8.21 36.26
C MET A 57 12.17 7.82 35.60
N ALA A 58 11.46 6.86 36.18
CA ALA A 58 10.12 6.46 35.81
C ALA A 58 9.11 7.61 35.93
N GLY A 59 9.07 8.26 37.09
CA GLY A 59 8.19 9.40 37.38
C GLY A 59 8.46 10.59 36.47
N LEU A 60 9.74 10.92 36.24
CA LEU A 60 10.12 11.98 35.30
C LEU A 60 9.64 11.67 33.87
N LYS A 61 9.86 10.44 33.39
CA LYS A 61 9.35 10.01 32.08
C LYS A 61 7.83 10.15 32.01
N ALA A 62 7.10 9.72 33.04
CA ALA A 62 5.65 9.86 33.11
C ALA A 62 5.19 11.32 33.13
N ALA A 63 5.86 12.18 33.89
CA ALA A 63 5.54 13.61 33.97
C ALA A 63 5.79 14.37 32.66
N THR A 64 6.75 13.91 31.85
CA THR A 64 7.00 14.48 30.51
C THR A 64 6.03 13.98 29.44
N ARG A 65 5.20 12.96 29.73
CA ARG A 65 4.20 12.46 28.77
C ARG A 65 3.11 13.51 28.59
N LYS A 66 2.89 13.91 27.33
CA LYS A 66 1.77 14.78 26.96
C LYS A 66 0.45 14.03 27.19
N PRO A 67 -0.59 14.70 27.74
CA PRO A 67 -1.93 14.13 27.79
C PRO A 67 -2.39 13.71 26.40
N THR A 68 -3.03 12.55 26.31
CA THR A 68 -3.57 12.04 25.06
C THR A 68 -4.73 12.92 24.59
N ASN A 69 -4.59 13.56 23.43
CA ASN A 69 -5.65 14.33 22.78
C ASN A 69 -6.02 13.70 21.43
N LEU A 70 -6.88 12.69 21.48
CA LEU A 70 -7.38 12.02 20.27
C LEU A 70 -8.40 12.87 19.49
N ALA A 71 -9.09 13.81 20.13
CA ALA A 71 -10.03 14.69 19.44
C ALA A 71 -9.34 15.43 18.28
N LYS A 72 -8.17 16.04 18.55
CA LYS A 72 -7.37 16.70 17.51
C LYS A 72 -6.93 15.76 16.38
N VAL A 73 -6.71 14.48 16.68
CA VAL A 73 -6.35 13.47 15.68
C VAL A 73 -7.58 13.12 14.81
N TYR A 74 -8.74 12.94 15.42
CA TYR A 74 -9.97 12.61 14.70
C TYR A 74 -10.63 13.80 13.99
N ASP A 75 -10.28 15.03 14.34
CA ASP A 75 -10.76 16.24 13.67
C ASP A 75 -10.06 16.52 12.34
N MET A 76 -8.93 15.86 12.07
CA MET A 76 -8.22 16.01 10.80
C MET A 76 -9.10 15.58 9.63
N ARG A 77 -9.05 16.34 8.53
CA ARG A 77 -9.66 16.01 7.24
C ARG A 77 -8.63 16.18 6.14
N GLN A 78 -8.68 15.31 5.14
CA GLN A 78 -7.88 15.49 3.93
C GLN A 78 -8.39 16.71 3.15
N GLY A 79 -7.48 17.61 2.79
CA GLY A 79 -7.79 18.79 1.97
C GLY A 79 -8.19 18.40 0.54
N LYS A 80 -8.97 19.26 -0.14
CA LYS A 80 -9.45 19.02 -1.52
C LYS A 80 -8.31 18.78 -2.51
N ASP A 81 -7.22 19.53 -2.37
CA ASP A 81 -6.03 19.48 -3.23
C ASP A 81 -4.86 18.71 -2.59
N GLU A 82 -5.01 18.29 -1.35
CA GLU A 82 -3.96 17.58 -0.60
C GLU A 82 -3.77 16.16 -1.14
N SER A 83 -2.52 15.76 -1.41
CA SER A 83 -2.24 14.39 -1.81
C SER A 83 -2.44 13.41 -0.65
N PRO A 84 -2.83 12.15 -0.91
CA PRO A 84 -2.98 11.14 0.14
C PRO A 84 -1.71 10.91 0.97
N ALA A 85 -0.53 10.94 0.33
CA ALA A 85 0.75 10.82 1.04
C ALA A 85 1.01 12.01 1.99
N ALA A 86 0.72 13.24 1.55
CA ALA A 86 0.82 14.43 2.40
C ALA A 86 -0.15 14.35 3.58
N PHE A 87 -1.38 13.91 3.33
CA PHE A 87 -2.38 13.72 4.37
C PHE A 87 -1.94 12.67 5.40
N LEU A 88 -1.43 11.53 4.95
CA LEU A 88 -0.90 10.50 5.85
C LEU A 88 0.23 11.04 6.73
N LYS A 89 1.15 11.84 6.16
CA LYS A 89 2.23 12.46 6.92
C LYS A 89 1.68 13.37 8.03
N ARG A 90 0.64 14.17 7.76
CA ARG A 90 -0.03 14.97 8.81
C ARG A 90 -0.67 14.08 9.87
N VAL A 91 -1.27 12.96 9.48
CA VAL A 91 -1.87 12.04 10.44
C VAL A 91 -0.82 11.47 11.41
N ILE A 92 0.29 10.97 10.88
CA ILE A 92 1.40 10.44 11.68
C ILE A 92 1.97 11.52 12.61
N GLU A 93 2.11 12.74 12.11
CA GLU A 93 2.62 13.86 12.91
C GLU A 93 1.65 14.27 14.03
N ALA A 94 0.34 14.24 13.77
CA ALA A 94 -0.66 14.47 14.81
C ALA A 94 -0.61 13.41 15.92
N PHE A 95 -0.40 12.13 15.58
CA PHE A 95 -0.16 11.09 16.59
C PHE A 95 1.11 11.39 17.41
N ARG A 96 2.22 11.77 16.78
CA ARG A 96 3.46 12.16 17.48
C ARG A 96 3.26 13.36 18.41
N GLN A 97 2.46 14.33 17.99
CA GLN A 97 2.29 15.59 18.71
C GLN A 97 1.29 15.47 19.86
N TYR A 98 0.18 14.76 19.65
CA TYR A 98 -0.98 14.75 20.53
C TYR A 98 -1.19 13.45 21.29
N THR A 99 -0.36 12.43 21.05
CA THR A 99 -0.45 11.17 21.80
C THR A 99 0.93 10.76 22.30
N PRO A 100 1.03 10.13 23.48
CA PRO A 100 2.28 9.59 23.99
C PRO A 100 2.66 8.24 23.37
N VAL A 101 1.84 7.68 22.47
CA VAL A 101 2.07 6.36 21.85
C VAL A 101 3.07 6.45 20.70
N ASN A 102 3.89 5.41 20.54
CA ASN A 102 4.82 5.34 19.42
C ASN A 102 4.03 5.10 18.11
N PRO A 103 4.11 6.00 17.11
CA PRO A 103 3.42 5.83 15.82
C PRO A 103 3.94 4.64 15.00
N GLU A 104 5.13 4.11 15.31
CA GLU A 104 5.71 2.96 14.59
C GLU A 104 5.29 1.61 15.17
N ALA A 105 4.70 1.61 16.37
CA ALA A 105 4.14 0.41 16.98
C ALA A 105 2.98 -0.15 16.14
N PRO A 106 2.85 -1.49 16.03
CA PRO A 106 1.83 -2.12 15.19
C PRO A 106 0.40 -1.75 15.59
N GLU A 107 0.13 -1.59 16.89
CA GLU A 107 -1.19 -1.18 17.42
C GLU A 107 -1.54 0.25 16.96
N THR A 108 -0.58 1.17 17.03
CA THR A 108 -0.76 2.56 16.58
C THR A 108 -0.90 2.63 15.06
N LYS A 109 -0.19 1.80 14.30
CA LYS A 109 -0.32 1.72 12.83
C LYS A 109 -1.74 1.38 12.40
N ALA A 110 -2.41 0.44 13.08
CA ALA A 110 -3.81 0.11 12.81
C ALA A 110 -4.74 1.32 13.03
N ALA A 111 -4.52 2.06 14.13
CA ALA A 111 -5.27 3.30 14.40
C ALA A 111 -5.01 4.39 13.34
N ILE A 112 -3.76 4.57 12.91
CA ILE A 112 -3.38 5.50 11.83
C ILE A 112 -4.08 5.14 10.52
N ILE A 113 -4.11 3.86 10.14
CA ILE A 113 -4.83 3.39 8.93
C ILE A 113 -6.31 3.72 9.05
N MET A 114 -6.93 3.43 10.19
CA MET A 114 -8.34 3.70 10.43
C MET A 114 -8.66 5.20 10.30
N VAL A 115 -7.85 6.07 10.91
CA VAL A 115 -7.98 7.54 10.80
C VAL A 115 -7.81 7.97 9.35
N PHE A 116 -6.76 7.52 8.67
CA PHE A 116 -6.50 7.84 7.27
C PHE A 116 -7.68 7.50 6.36
N VAL A 117 -8.25 6.29 6.47
CA VAL A 117 -9.41 5.87 5.66
C VAL A 117 -10.67 6.68 6.00
N ASN A 118 -10.93 6.92 7.28
CA ASN A 118 -12.15 7.59 7.72
C ASN A 118 -12.17 9.08 7.40
N GLN A 119 -10.99 9.70 7.39
CA GLN A 119 -10.78 11.14 7.22
C GLN A 119 -10.31 11.55 5.83
N ALA A 120 -10.04 10.59 4.94
CA ALA A 120 -9.81 10.82 3.53
C ALA A 120 -11.00 11.52 2.85
N ALA A 121 -10.74 12.16 1.71
CA ALA A 121 -11.78 12.81 0.92
C ALA A 121 -12.90 11.81 0.53
N PRO A 122 -14.17 12.23 0.38
CA PRO A 122 -15.31 11.31 0.24
C PRO A 122 -15.22 10.31 -0.91
N ASP A 123 -14.65 10.72 -2.05
CA ASP A 123 -14.42 9.88 -3.23
C ASP A 123 -13.33 8.82 -2.99
N ILE A 124 -12.24 9.21 -2.33
CA ILE A 124 -11.15 8.33 -1.91
C ILE A 124 -11.65 7.34 -0.86
N LYS A 125 -12.33 7.82 0.19
CA LYS A 125 -12.92 6.99 1.25
C LYS A 125 -13.85 5.94 0.68
N LYS A 126 -14.78 6.31 -0.21
CA LYS A 126 -15.67 5.36 -0.90
C LYS A 126 -14.90 4.30 -1.68
N LYS A 127 -13.80 4.67 -2.34
CA LYS A 127 -12.98 3.70 -3.08
C LYS A 127 -12.22 2.78 -2.15
N LEU A 128 -11.58 3.32 -1.11
CA LEU A 128 -10.86 2.56 -0.10
C LEU A 128 -11.81 1.53 0.52
N GLN A 129 -12.99 1.93 1.01
CA GLN A 129 -13.97 1.03 1.64
C GLN A 129 -14.45 -0.11 0.73
N ARG A 130 -14.50 0.10 -0.60
CA ARG A 130 -14.90 -0.95 -1.56
C ARG A 130 -13.81 -1.97 -1.83
N VAL A 131 -12.56 -1.68 -1.47
CA VAL A 131 -11.49 -2.67 -1.57
C VAL A 131 -11.73 -3.71 -0.49
N LYS A 132 -12.31 -4.87 -0.88
CA LYS A 132 -12.80 -5.98 -0.05
C LYS A 132 -11.84 -6.54 1.04
N ARG A 133 -10.61 -6.03 1.12
CA ARG A 133 -9.53 -6.48 2.02
C ARG A 133 -8.71 -5.31 2.56
N LEU A 134 -9.34 -4.20 2.94
CA LEU A 134 -8.60 -3.07 3.55
C LEU A 134 -7.88 -3.45 4.84
N GLY A 135 -8.49 -4.28 5.69
CA GLY A 135 -7.87 -4.72 6.95
C GLY A 135 -6.64 -5.61 6.77
N GLU A 136 -6.48 -6.23 5.59
CA GLU A 136 -5.32 -7.06 5.23
C GLU A 136 -4.27 -6.27 4.43
N LYS A 137 -4.58 -5.03 4.03
CA LYS A 137 -3.72 -4.20 3.20
C LYS A 137 -2.83 -3.33 4.06
N SER A 138 -1.58 -3.20 3.65
CA SER A 138 -0.64 -2.32 4.33
C SER A 138 -1.08 -0.86 4.20
N LEU A 139 -0.57 -0.02 5.10
CA LEU A 139 -0.73 1.43 5.01
C LEU A 139 -0.26 1.97 3.64
N GLN A 140 0.82 1.39 3.09
CA GLN A 140 1.35 1.75 1.78
C GLN A 140 0.39 1.42 0.63
N ASP A 141 -0.23 0.24 0.66
CA ASP A 141 -1.24 -0.15 -0.34
C ASP A 141 -2.43 0.82 -0.36
N SER A 142 -2.82 1.29 0.83
CA SER A 142 -3.91 2.28 0.98
C SER A 142 -3.53 3.62 0.35
N VAL A 143 -2.28 4.08 0.50
CA VAL A 143 -1.78 5.30 -0.14
C VAL A 143 -1.75 5.15 -1.66
N ILE A 144 -1.23 4.04 -2.20
CA ILE A 144 -1.18 3.79 -3.65
C ILE A 144 -2.58 3.81 -4.28
N VAL A 145 -3.55 3.16 -3.63
CA VAL A 145 -4.94 3.18 -4.10
C VAL A 145 -5.51 4.59 -4.04
N ALA A 146 -5.29 5.31 -2.94
CA ALA A 146 -5.77 6.67 -2.79
C ALA A 146 -5.17 7.63 -3.82
N GLU A 147 -3.87 7.51 -4.12
CA GLU A 147 -3.18 8.31 -5.13
C GLU A 147 -3.74 8.05 -6.52
N ARG A 148 -3.98 6.79 -6.87
CA ARG A 148 -4.62 6.42 -8.14
C ARG A 148 -6.01 7.04 -8.26
N VAL A 149 -6.77 7.10 -7.17
CA VAL A 149 -8.10 7.74 -7.19
C VAL A 149 -7.98 9.25 -7.36
N CYS A 150 -7.08 9.89 -6.62
CA CYS A 150 -6.80 11.32 -6.76
C CYS A 150 -6.40 11.67 -8.19
N TYR A 151 -5.46 10.92 -8.77
CA TYR A 151 -4.98 11.17 -10.13
C TYR A 151 -6.09 11.00 -11.18
N ASN A 152 -6.97 10.01 -11.02
CA ASN A 152 -8.07 9.78 -11.96
C ASN A 152 -9.20 10.81 -11.82
N ASN A 153 -9.52 11.24 -10.59
CA ASN A 153 -10.61 12.17 -10.32
C ASN A 153 -10.20 13.64 -10.48
N ARG A 154 -8.91 13.98 -10.30
CA ARG A 154 -8.37 15.34 -10.43
C ARG A 154 -7.86 15.68 -11.84
N LYS A 155 -8.18 14.87 -12.87
CA LYS A 155 -8.08 15.36 -14.26
C LYS A 155 -8.89 16.64 -14.37
N SER A 156 -8.35 17.66 -15.03
CA SER A 156 -9.04 18.95 -15.18
C SER A 156 -10.45 18.73 -15.75
N PRO A 157 -11.42 19.61 -15.45
CA PRO A 157 -12.77 19.53 -16.03
C PRO A 157 -12.72 19.38 -17.56
N GLU A 158 -11.75 20.05 -18.19
CA GLU A 158 -11.47 20.04 -19.61
C GLU A 158 -11.01 18.66 -20.13
N GLU A 159 -10.13 17.97 -19.41
CA GLU A 159 -9.71 16.59 -19.72
C GLU A 159 -10.83 15.55 -19.52
N GLN A 160 -11.75 15.79 -18.59
CA GLN A 160 -12.92 14.94 -18.43
C GLN A 160 -13.95 15.17 -19.55
N GLN A 161 -14.16 16.43 -19.92
CA GLN A 161 -15.09 16.80 -20.98
C GLN A 161 -14.63 16.30 -22.35
N THR A 162 -13.33 16.40 -22.65
CA THR A 162 -12.73 15.80 -23.86
C THR A 162 -12.89 14.29 -23.89
N LYS A 163 -12.64 13.57 -22.79
CA LYS A 163 -12.88 12.12 -22.73
C LYS A 163 -14.34 11.71 -22.91
N LEU A 164 -15.27 12.48 -22.35
CA LEU A 164 -16.70 12.25 -22.54
C LEU A 164 -17.10 12.49 -24.00
N SER A 165 -16.61 13.58 -24.59
CA SER A 165 -16.78 13.91 -26.01
C SER A 165 -16.20 12.80 -26.90
N ASP A 166 -14.97 12.36 -26.66
CA ASP A 166 -14.33 11.25 -27.39
C ASP A 166 -15.12 9.95 -27.29
N ARG A 167 -15.70 9.66 -26.12
CA ARG A 167 -16.54 8.48 -25.92
C ARG A 167 -17.85 8.61 -26.68
N GLN A 168 -18.47 9.78 -26.68
CA GLN A 168 -19.66 10.07 -27.49
C GLN A 168 -19.34 9.91 -28.97
N THR A 169 -18.27 10.53 -29.46
CA THR A 169 -17.79 10.43 -30.85
C THR A 169 -17.49 8.98 -31.25
N ARG A 170 -16.83 8.19 -30.40
CA ARG A 170 -16.61 6.76 -30.66
C ARG A 170 -17.91 5.96 -30.70
N ASN A 171 -18.87 6.25 -29.83
CA ASN A 171 -20.15 5.56 -29.84
C ASN A 171 -20.97 5.90 -31.09
N LEU A 172 -20.97 7.17 -31.50
CA LEU A 172 -21.59 7.62 -32.75
C LEU A 172 -20.93 6.95 -33.95
N ALA A 173 -19.60 6.88 -34.00
CA ALA A 173 -18.88 6.18 -35.07
C ALA A 173 -19.22 4.67 -35.12
N LYS A 174 -19.42 4.02 -33.98
CA LYS A 174 -19.86 2.61 -33.93
C LYS A 174 -21.29 2.42 -34.46
N ILE A 175 -22.19 3.34 -34.12
CA ILE A 175 -23.58 3.31 -34.61
C ILE A 175 -23.60 3.54 -36.12
N LEU A 176 -22.89 4.56 -36.61
CA LEU A 176 -22.76 4.84 -38.05
C LEU A 176 -22.23 3.62 -38.82
N LEU A 177 -21.14 3.01 -38.36
CA LEU A 177 -20.59 1.80 -38.99
C LEU A 177 -21.57 0.62 -38.98
N ALA A 178 -22.44 0.53 -37.97
CA ALA A 178 -23.46 -0.52 -37.90
C ALA A 178 -24.62 -0.27 -38.88
N THR A 179 -24.91 0.99 -39.21
CA THR A 179 -26.00 1.39 -40.10
C THR A 179 -25.61 1.55 -41.56
N THR A 180 -24.35 1.87 -41.87
CA THR A 180 -23.91 2.19 -43.25
C THR A 180 -23.12 1.09 -43.93
N MET A 181 -22.53 0.15 -43.19
CA MET A 181 -21.75 -0.95 -43.77
C MET A 181 -22.52 -2.24 -43.67
N ASP A 182 -22.92 -2.81 -44.80
CA ASP A 182 -23.64 -4.08 -44.85
C ASP A 182 -22.71 -5.29 -44.68
N ASP A 183 -21.42 -5.19 -45.07
CA ASP A 183 -20.44 -6.26 -44.88
C ASP A 183 -19.99 -6.39 -43.41
N PRO A 184 -20.29 -7.53 -42.74
CA PRO A 184 -19.87 -7.78 -41.37
C PRO A 184 -18.34 -7.84 -41.18
N GLN A 185 -17.60 -8.23 -42.22
CA GLN A 185 -16.16 -8.45 -42.11
C GLN A 185 -15.38 -7.13 -42.11
N GLU A 186 -15.74 -6.19 -42.98
CA GLU A 186 -15.23 -4.82 -42.96
C GLU A 186 -15.63 -4.06 -41.69
N ARG A 187 -16.90 -4.15 -41.29
CA ARG A 187 -17.38 -3.53 -40.03
C ARG A 187 -16.53 -3.95 -38.83
N ARG A 188 -16.18 -5.24 -38.74
CA ARG A 188 -15.32 -5.78 -37.67
C ARG A 188 -13.89 -5.23 -37.70
N ARG A 189 -13.33 -4.96 -38.88
CA ARG A 189 -11.99 -4.34 -39.04
C ARG A 189 -12.01 -2.89 -38.55
N HIS A 190 -13.03 -2.12 -38.93
CA HIS A 190 -13.20 -0.73 -38.50
C HIS A 190 -13.46 -0.61 -37.00
N LEU A 191 -14.28 -1.49 -36.42
CA LEU A 191 -14.51 -1.55 -34.97
C LEU A 191 -13.24 -1.88 -34.19
N LYS A 192 -12.39 -2.79 -34.69
CA LYS A 192 -11.07 -3.06 -34.11
C LYS A 192 -10.19 -1.80 -34.13
N LYS A 193 -10.15 -1.07 -35.25
CA LYS A 193 -9.37 0.17 -35.39
C LYS A 193 -9.83 1.25 -34.40
N LEU A 194 -11.15 1.36 -34.15
CA LEU A 194 -11.72 2.28 -33.15
C LEU A 194 -11.43 1.86 -31.70
N ALA A 195 -11.27 0.55 -31.43
CA ALA A 195 -10.99 0.01 -30.10
C ALA A 195 -9.50 0.09 -29.72
N SER A 196 -8.59 0.05 -30.69
CA SER A 196 -7.14 0.00 -30.45
C SER A 196 -6.53 1.32 -29.95
N GLY A 197 -7.24 2.45 -30.05
CA GLY A 197 -6.68 3.74 -29.69
C GLY A 197 -5.62 4.21 -30.70
N THR A 198 -5.73 5.46 -31.12
CA THR A 198 -4.76 6.14 -31.97
C THR A 198 -3.41 6.17 -31.26
N GLY A 199 -2.42 5.51 -31.85
CA GLY A 199 -1.07 5.44 -31.32
C GLY A 199 -0.11 4.60 -32.17
N LYS A 200 -0.36 4.48 -33.49
CA LYS A 200 0.65 4.21 -34.53
C LYS A 200 0.11 4.77 -35.83
N GLU A 201 0.59 5.96 -36.19
CA GLU A 201 0.63 6.36 -37.58
C GLU A 201 1.66 5.43 -38.25
N ASP A 202 1.19 4.35 -38.87
CA ASP A 202 1.95 3.68 -39.90
C ASP A 202 1.96 4.64 -41.11
N GLY A 203 2.90 5.59 -41.11
CA GLY A 203 3.25 6.32 -42.32
C GLY A 203 3.66 5.33 -43.42
N PRO A 204 3.51 5.69 -44.71
CA PRO A 204 3.86 4.80 -45.81
C PRO A 204 5.39 4.66 -45.91
N GLY A 205 5.97 3.80 -45.07
CA GLY A 205 7.33 3.31 -45.20
C GLY A 205 7.39 2.30 -46.36
N PRO A 206 8.49 2.23 -47.13
CA PRO A 206 8.54 1.39 -48.32
C PRO A 206 8.28 -0.06 -47.94
N CYS A 207 7.23 -0.64 -48.54
CA CYS A 207 7.05 -2.09 -48.58
C CYS A 207 8.33 -2.71 -49.13
N ARG A 208 9.18 -3.27 -48.26
CA ARG A 208 10.02 -4.39 -48.67
C ARG A 208 9.06 -5.56 -48.86
N GLU A 209 8.49 -5.65 -50.06
CA GLU A 209 7.85 -6.88 -50.52
C GLU A 209 8.87 -8.00 -50.39
N ARG A 210 8.79 -8.78 -49.32
CA ARG A 210 9.35 -10.12 -49.35
C ARG A 210 8.50 -10.88 -50.37
N PRO A 211 9.09 -11.43 -51.45
CA PRO A 211 8.32 -12.22 -52.39
C PRO A 211 7.60 -13.33 -51.62
N LYS A 212 6.28 -13.43 -51.81
CA LYS A 212 5.48 -14.52 -51.24
C LYS A 212 5.92 -15.82 -51.91
N LEU A 213 6.83 -16.55 -51.28
CA LEU A 213 7.19 -17.90 -51.71
C LEU A 213 5.93 -18.78 -51.67
N ASN A 214 5.62 -19.43 -52.79
CA ASN A 214 4.56 -20.44 -52.88
C ASN A 214 4.93 -21.65 -51.99
N LYS A 215 3.95 -22.42 -51.50
CA LYS A 215 4.11 -23.55 -50.55
C LYS A 215 5.14 -24.62 -50.98
N ASN A 216 5.58 -24.57 -52.23
CA ASN A 216 6.43 -25.51 -52.94
C ASN A 216 7.81 -24.95 -53.34
N GLN A 217 8.21 -23.77 -52.86
CA GLN A 217 9.55 -23.19 -53.10
C GLN A 217 10.36 -23.01 -51.80
N CYS A 218 11.68 -23.23 -51.90
CA CYS A 218 12.64 -23.06 -50.82
C CYS A 218 13.07 -21.58 -50.64
N LYS A 219 13.57 -21.23 -49.45
CA LYS A 219 13.97 -19.86 -49.07
C LYS A 219 15.36 -19.44 -49.56
N GLU A 220 16.17 -20.39 -50.06
CA GLU A 220 17.42 -20.15 -50.76
C GLU A 220 17.15 -20.38 -52.26
N GLU A 221 17.45 -19.35 -53.07
CA GLU A 221 17.23 -19.17 -54.51
C GLU A 221 16.51 -20.28 -55.30
N HIS A 222 15.30 -19.98 -55.79
CA HIS A 222 14.58 -20.60 -56.93
C HIS A 222 14.55 -22.14 -57.08
N HIS A 223 14.78 -22.92 -56.02
CA HIS A 223 14.63 -24.37 -56.07
C HIS A 223 13.24 -24.85 -55.62
N TRP A 224 12.70 -25.86 -56.33
CA TRP A 224 11.53 -26.60 -55.87
C TRP A 224 11.86 -27.39 -54.60
N VAL A 225 10.92 -27.46 -53.65
CA VAL A 225 11.09 -28.17 -52.35
C VAL A 225 11.61 -29.59 -52.51
N LYS A 226 11.29 -30.28 -53.62
CA LYS A 226 11.74 -31.65 -53.88
C LYS A 226 13.22 -31.77 -54.28
N SER A 227 13.81 -30.73 -54.84
CA SER A 227 15.18 -30.70 -55.37
C SER A 227 16.12 -29.81 -54.55
N CYS A 228 15.71 -29.45 -53.33
CA CYS A 228 16.52 -28.62 -52.45
C CYS A 228 17.76 -29.39 -51.98
N PRO A 229 18.99 -28.87 -52.23
CA PRO A 229 20.24 -29.59 -51.94
C PRO A 229 20.47 -29.83 -50.44
N ASN A 230 19.76 -29.11 -49.57
CA ASN A 230 19.90 -29.16 -48.10
C ASN A 230 18.79 -29.95 -47.37
N LYS A 231 18.23 -31.00 -48.00
CA LYS A 231 17.23 -31.84 -47.34
C LYS A 231 17.84 -32.68 -46.21
N ARG A 232 17.70 -32.22 -44.96
CA ARG A 232 17.83 -33.08 -43.78
C ARG A 232 16.69 -34.11 -43.79
N SER A 233 17.00 -35.38 -44.03
CA SER A 233 16.05 -36.48 -43.88
C SER A 233 15.54 -36.52 -42.43
N LYS A 234 14.21 -36.46 -42.25
CA LYS A 234 13.60 -36.63 -40.92
C LYS A 234 13.78 -38.08 -40.49
N ALA A 235 14.68 -38.33 -39.55
CA ALA A 235 14.69 -39.58 -38.79
C ALA A 235 13.42 -39.65 -37.90
N PRO A 236 12.77 -40.82 -37.76
CA PRO A 236 11.59 -40.97 -36.92
C PRO A 236 11.92 -40.87 -35.43
N ALA A 237 11.00 -40.26 -34.68
CA ALA A 237 11.13 -39.95 -33.26
C ALA A 237 11.28 -41.21 -32.38
N LYS A 238 12.30 -41.23 -31.51
CA LYS A 238 12.43 -42.22 -30.44
C LYS A 238 11.43 -41.90 -29.31
N ILE A 239 10.50 -42.82 -29.07
CA ILE A 239 9.67 -42.88 -27.87
C ILE A 239 10.54 -43.48 -26.76
N LEU A 240 10.83 -42.73 -25.70
CA LEU A 240 11.43 -43.28 -24.48
C LEU A 240 10.30 -43.73 -23.55
N LYS A 241 10.35 -45.01 -23.19
CA LYS A 241 9.52 -45.69 -22.20
C LYS A 241 9.89 -45.20 -20.80
N MET A 242 8.88 -45.04 -19.94
CA MET A 242 9.05 -45.05 -18.48
C MET A 242 9.21 -46.50 -18.06
N GLU A 243 10.28 -46.78 -17.31
CA GLU A 243 10.44 -48.02 -16.54
C GLU A 243 10.00 -47.73 -15.10
N ASP A 244 9.21 -48.68 -14.59
CA ASP A 244 8.79 -48.82 -13.20
C ASP A 244 9.98 -49.15 -12.30
N LEU A 245 9.97 -48.62 -11.07
CA LEU A 245 10.62 -49.25 -9.92
C LEU A 245 9.75 -49.09 -8.67
N ASP A 246 9.40 -50.25 -8.13
CA ASP A 246 8.63 -50.52 -6.93
C ASP A 246 9.21 -49.88 -5.66
N ASN A 247 8.33 -49.35 -4.79
CA ASN A 247 8.06 -49.90 -3.45
C ASN A 247 6.85 -49.19 -2.81
#